data_AF-A0A4Z2GW92-F1
#
_entry.id   AF-A0A4Z2GW92-F1
#
_cell.length_a   1.000
_cell.length_b   1.000
_cell.length_c   1.000
_cell.angle_alpha   90.00
_cell.angle_beta   90.00
_cell.angle_gamma   90.00
#
_symmetry.space_group_name_H-M   'P 1'
#
loop_
_entity.id
_entity.type
_entity.pdbx_description
1 polymer ?
#
loop_
_entity_poly.entity_id
_entity_poly.type
_entity_poly.pdbx_seq_one_letter_code
_entity_poly.pdbx_strand_id
1 'polypeptide(L)'
;MPGPAAYSPHQPPAPVKRTVLPGFYLAISAPALIVPKDPLSPGPGQYHVTDYDGPSKHPVPTAAFASKTERIPQNSDMRPGPGFYDPQMLPKQSFFLNDSRVWLPV
;
A
#
# COMPACT_ATOMS: atom_id res chain seq x y z
N MET A 1 35.73 -44.38 -49.22
CA MET A 1 35.61 -45.03 -47.90
C MET A 1 36.80 -45.95 -47.73
N PRO A 2 37.64 -45.81 -46.67
CA PRO A 2 38.74 -46.73 -46.42
C PRO A 2 38.20 -48.16 -46.20
N GLY A 3 38.87 -49.16 -46.76
CA GLY A 3 38.47 -50.57 -46.61
C GLY A 3 38.78 -51.14 -45.22
N PRO A 4 38.24 -52.32 -44.87
CA PRO A 4 38.42 -52.94 -43.55
C PRO A 4 39.88 -53.25 -43.17
N ALA A 5 40.79 -53.33 -44.15
CA ALA A 5 42.23 -53.54 -43.96
C ALA A 5 43.05 -52.22 -43.89
N ALA A 6 42.40 -51.06 -43.93
CA ALA A 6 43.08 -49.77 -43.96
C ALA A 6 43.58 -49.30 -42.57
N TYR A 7 43.18 -49.97 -41.49
CA TYR A 7 43.59 -49.63 -40.14
C TYR A 7 44.68 -50.57 -39.66
N SER A 8 45.85 -50.02 -39.33
CA SER A 8 46.95 -50.74 -38.70
C SER A 8 47.16 -50.19 -37.28
N PRO A 9 46.86 -50.94 -36.20
CA PRO A 9 46.93 -50.46 -34.81
C PRO A 9 48.33 -50.02 -34.37
N HIS A 10 49.36 -50.52 -35.04
CA HIS A 10 50.76 -50.22 -34.76
C HIS A 10 51.31 -49.08 -35.62
N GLN A 11 50.47 -48.46 -36.46
CA GLN A 11 50.92 -47.34 -37.27
C GLN A 11 51.12 -46.11 -36.38
N PRO A 12 52.35 -45.54 -36.34
CA PRO A 12 52.57 -44.31 -35.61
C PRO A 12 51.70 -43.20 -36.24
N PRO A 13 50.98 -42.41 -35.42
CA PRO A 13 50.13 -41.35 -35.94
C PRO A 13 50.97 -40.32 -36.70
N ALA A 14 50.45 -39.85 -37.83
CA ALA A 14 51.09 -38.77 -38.58
C ALA A 14 51.24 -37.53 -37.67
N PRO A 15 52.36 -36.79 -37.74
CA PRO A 15 52.55 -35.60 -36.93
C PRO A 15 51.50 -34.54 -37.29
N VAL A 16 50.54 -34.34 -36.39
CA VAL A 16 49.49 -33.33 -36.54
C VAL A 16 50.02 -32.00 -36.02
N LYS A 17 50.06 -30.98 -36.90
CA LYS A 17 50.31 -29.60 -36.48
C LYS A 17 49.09 -29.10 -35.70
N ARG A 18 49.16 -29.16 -34.37
CA ARG A 18 48.15 -28.53 -33.50
C ARG A 18 48.47 -27.05 -33.41
N THR A 19 47.62 -26.21 -33.99
CA THR A 19 47.66 -24.78 -33.73
C THR A 19 47.23 -24.57 -32.27
N VAL A 20 48.18 -24.25 -31.39
CA VAL A 20 47.85 -23.82 -30.02
C VAL A 20 47.31 -22.40 -30.14
N LEU A 21 46.00 -22.26 -30.05
CA LEU A 21 45.37 -20.95 -29.96
C LEU A 21 45.72 -20.35 -28.59
N PRO A 22 46.20 -19.10 -28.52
CA PRO A 22 46.55 -18.46 -27.26
C PRO A 22 45.31 -18.35 -26.38
N GLY A 23 45.46 -18.84 -25.14
CA GLY A 23 44.51 -18.86 -24.03
C GLY A 23 43.15 -18.22 -24.28
N PHE A 24 42.16 -19.04 -24.62
CA PHE A 24 40.77 -18.65 -24.39
C PHE A 24 40.57 -18.57 -22.87
N TYR A 25 40.50 -17.35 -22.35
CA TYR A 25 39.86 -17.11 -21.06
C TYR A 25 38.42 -17.63 -21.20
N LEU A 26 38.16 -18.81 -20.63
CA LEU A 26 36.81 -19.34 -20.51
C LEU A 26 36.07 -18.36 -19.60
N ALA A 27 35.16 -17.55 -20.15
CA ALA A 27 34.35 -16.59 -19.39
C ALA A 27 33.56 -17.26 -18.23
N ILE A 28 33.45 -18.59 -18.27
CA ILE A 28 32.86 -19.47 -17.25
C ILE A 28 33.69 -19.55 -15.95
N SER A 29 34.97 -19.16 -15.97
CA SER A 29 35.83 -19.14 -14.77
C SER A 29 35.98 -17.74 -14.16
N ALA A 30 35.19 -16.76 -14.61
CA ALA A 30 35.20 -15.44 -14.01
C ALA A 30 34.67 -15.55 -12.56
N PRO A 31 35.40 -15.04 -11.55
CA PRO A 31 34.89 -14.99 -10.19
C PRO A 31 33.61 -14.16 -10.13
N ALA A 32 32.65 -14.58 -9.32
CA ALA A 32 31.38 -13.89 -9.18
C ALA A 32 31.60 -12.44 -8.73
N LEU A 33 31.04 -11.49 -9.47
CA LEU A 33 31.04 -10.08 -9.07
C LEU A 33 30.17 -9.93 -7.82
N ILE A 34 30.74 -9.33 -6.78
CA ILE A 34 29.99 -8.97 -5.57
C ILE A 34 29.11 -7.78 -5.94
N VAL A 35 27.84 -8.06 -6.24
CA VAL A 35 26.84 -7.01 -6.46
C VAL A 35 26.49 -6.40 -5.09
N PRO A 36 26.61 -5.08 -4.90
CA PRO A 36 26.08 -4.42 -3.71
C PRO A 36 24.61 -4.75 -3.56
N LYS A 37 24.22 -5.37 -2.44
CA LYS A 37 22.81 -5.61 -2.17
C LYS A 37 22.14 -4.26 -1.91
N ASP A 38 20.98 -4.06 -2.53
CA ASP A 38 20.10 -2.98 -2.14
C ASP A 38 19.85 -3.05 -0.63
N PRO A 39 19.76 -1.91 0.06
CA PRO A 39 19.46 -1.91 1.49
C PRO A 39 18.17 -2.68 1.71
N LEU A 40 18.21 -3.61 2.68
CA LEU A 40 17.05 -4.40 3.05
C LEU A 40 15.90 -3.45 3.41
N SER A 41 14.72 -3.74 2.88
CA SER A 41 13.49 -3.08 3.33
C SER A 41 13.42 -3.22 4.86
N PRO A 42 13.09 -2.15 5.61
CA PRO A 42 12.99 -2.25 7.06
C PRO A 42 12.02 -3.38 7.42
N GLY A 43 12.48 -4.28 8.28
CA GLY A 43 11.61 -5.32 8.82
C GLY A 43 10.49 -4.73 9.67
N PRO A 44 9.50 -5.56 10.06
CA PRO A 44 8.43 -5.11 10.93
C PRO A 44 9.01 -4.50 12.22
N GLY A 45 8.69 -3.23 12.47
CA GLY A 45 9.19 -2.48 13.64
C GLY A 45 10.51 -1.73 13.45
N GLN A 46 11.13 -1.76 12.26
CA GLN A 46 12.39 -1.04 11.97
C GLN A 46 12.21 0.35 11.32
N TYR A 47 10.99 0.90 11.34
CA TYR A 47 10.75 2.22 10.79
C TYR A 47 11.29 3.30 11.72
N HIS A 48 11.96 4.30 11.15
CA HIS A 48 12.35 5.49 11.89
C HIS A 48 11.10 6.36 12.13
N VAL A 49 10.59 6.35 13.37
CA VAL A 49 9.50 7.23 13.78
C VAL A 49 10.11 8.59 14.08
N THR A 50 10.07 9.51 13.12
CA THR A 50 10.49 10.90 13.37
C THR A 50 9.40 11.63 14.12
N ASP A 51 9.77 12.44 15.10
CA ASP A 51 8.87 13.39 15.73
C ASP A 51 8.36 14.36 14.67
N TYR A 52 7.06 14.29 14.39
CA TYR A 52 6.41 15.15 13.41
C TYR A 52 6.13 16.51 14.07
N ASP A 53 7.00 17.48 13.86
CA ASP A 53 6.84 18.87 14.33
C ASP A 53 5.93 19.71 13.40
N GLY A 54 5.03 19.05 12.67
CA GLY A 54 4.07 19.73 11.81
C GLY A 54 2.86 20.26 12.59
N PRO A 55 2.07 21.16 11.98
CA PRO A 55 0.84 21.63 12.61
C PRO A 55 -0.05 20.44 12.95
N SER A 56 -0.60 20.44 14.17
CA SER A 56 -1.55 19.41 14.63
C SER A 56 -2.65 19.27 13.60
N LYS A 57 -2.72 18.08 12.96
CA LYS A 57 -3.78 17.80 12.01
C LYS A 57 -5.06 17.67 12.82
N HIS A 58 -5.91 18.71 12.77
CA HIS A 58 -7.27 18.56 13.21
C HIS A 58 -7.90 17.39 12.43
N PRO A 59 -8.63 16.49 13.09
CA PRO A 59 -9.30 15.39 12.39
C PRO A 59 -10.38 15.98 11.47
N VAL A 60 -10.01 16.20 10.21
CA VAL A 60 -10.93 16.65 9.16
C VAL A 60 -11.62 15.42 8.58
N PRO A 61 -12.95 15.38 8.52
CA PRO A 61 -13.66 14.23 7.99
C PRO A 61 -13.36 14.08 6.48
N THR A 62 -12.83 12.92 6.08
CA THR A 62 -12.27 12.66 4.73
C THR A 62 -13.21 11.87 3.80
N ALA A 63 -14.44 11.59 4.23
CA ALA A 63 -15.41 10.84 3.44
C ALA A 63 -16.02 11.69 2.31
N ALA A 64 -16.43 11.05 1.20
CA ALA A 64 -17.08 11.73 0.06
C ALA A 64 -18.35 12.51 0.45
N PHE A 65 -19.02 12.11 1.54
CA PHE A 65 -20.21 12.75 2.11
C PHE A 65 -19.98 13.23 3.55
N ALA A 66 -18.74 13.57 3.89
CA ALA A 66 -18.43 14.16 5.18
C ALA A 66 -19.10 15.53 5.38
N SER A 67 -19.85 15.68 6.47
CA SER A 67 -20.33 16.98 6.94
C SER A 67 -19.14 17.88 7.28
N LYS A 68 -19.08 19.08 6.68
CA LYS A 68 -18.07 20.11 6.99
C LYS A 68 -18.50 21.08 8.09
N THR A 69 -19.72 20.96 8.59
CA THR A 69 -20.26 21.82 9.65
C THR A 69 -19.81 21.35 11.03
N GLU A 70 -19.42 22.29 11.89
CA GLU A 70 -19.16 22.04 13.30
C GLU A 70 -20.42 21.54 14.01
N ARG A 71 -20.36 20.38 14.67
CA ARG A 71 -21.52 19.82 15.39
C ARG A 71 -21.77 20.48 16.74
N ILE A 72 -20.72 21.03 17.34
CA ILE A 72 -20.78 21.65 18.66
C ILE A 72 -20.10 23.01 18.53
N PRO A 73 -20.86 24.11 18.45
CA PRO A 73 -20.26 25.43 18.54
C PRO A 73 -19.54 25.55 19.88
N GLN A 74 -18.31 26.09 19.89
CA GLN A 74 -17.53 26.38 21.10
C GLN A 74 -18.13 27.53 21.92
N ASN A 75 -19.45 27.58 22.03
CA ASN A 75 -20.08 28.49 22.95
C ASN A 75 -20.17 27.76 24.30
N SER A 76 -19.49 28.32 25.30
CA SER A 76 -19.46 27.84 26.69
C SER A 76 -20.77 28.09 27.44
N ASP A 77 -21.81 28.53 26.74
CA ASP A 77 -23.13 28.72 27.32
C ASP A 77 -23.58 27.41 27.97
N MET A 78 -23.92 27.56 29.25
CA MET A 78 -24.28 26.52 30.20
C MET A 78 -25.44 25.70 29.65
N ARG A 79 -25.13 24.69 28.83
CA ARG A 79 -26.11 23.73 28.35
C ARG A 79 -26.67 23.03 29.59
N PRO A 80 -27.99 23.11 29.84
CA PRO A 80 -28.56 22.47 31.02
C PRO A 80 -28.22 20.98 30.99
N GLY A 81 -27.72 20.48 32.12
CA GLY A 81 -27.49 19.05 32.29
C GLY A 81 -28.79 18.25 32.17
N PRO A 82 -28.71 16.91 32.09
CA PRO A 82 -29.90 16.08 32.19
C PRO A 82 -30.68 16.44 33.47
N GLY A 83 -31.99 16.73 33.33
CA GLY A 83 -32.86 17.14 34.43
C GLY A 83 -32.92 18.64 34.73
N PHE A 84 -32.14 19.48 34.05
CA PHE A 84 -32.18 20.96 34.20
C PHE A 84 -33.10 21.65 33.19
N TYR A 85 -33.78 20.90 32.32
CA TYR A 85 -34.74 21.46 31.37
C TYR A 85 -36.08 21.72 32.08
N ASP A 86 -36.57 22.96 32.00
CA ASP A 86 -37.93 23.34 32.37
C ASP A 86 -38.69 23.79 31.11
N PRO A 87 -39.19 22.83 30.30
CA PRO A 87 -39.92 23.18 29.08
C PRO A 87 -41.29 23.75 29.44
N GLN A 88 -41.64 24.89 28.85
CA GLN A 88 -43.03 25.34 28.88
C GLN A 88 -43.92 24.30 28.20
N MET A 89 -44.80 23.67 28.97
CA MET A 89 -45.79 22.74 28.44
C MET A 89 -46.90 23.52 27.72
N LEU A 90 -46.72 23.70 26.41
CA LEU A 90 -47.76 24.27 25.57
C LEU A 90 -48.94 23.28 25.44
N PRO A 91 -50.19 23.76 25.35
CA PRO A 91 -51.31 22.90 25.08
C PRO A 91 -51.10 22.18 23.75
N LYS A 92 -51.34 20.86 23.73
CA LYS A 92 -51.27 20.07 22.51
C LYS A 92 -52.35 20.54 21.55
N GLN A 93 -51.95 21.15 20.44
CA GLN A 93 -52.85 21.43 19.33
C GLN A 93 -52.96 20.19 18.45
N SER A 94 -54.18 19.68 18.28
CA SER A 94 -54.46 18.52 17.45
C SER A 94 -55.23 18.90 16.19
N PHE A 95 -55.11 18.08 15.14
CA PHE A 95 -55.78 18.31 13.88
C PHE A 95 -56.35 16.98 13.35
N PHE A 96 -57.53 17.03 12.74
CA PHE A 96 -58.05 15.93 11.91
C PHE A 96 -57.97 16.31 10.43
N LEU A 97 -57.62 15.33 9.59
CA LEU A 97 -57.65 15.47 8.14
C LEU A 97 -59.05 15.06 7.64
N ASN A 98 -59.73 15.95 6.94
CA ASN A 98 -61.02 15.63 6.31
C ASN A 98 -60.85 15.06 4.90
N ASP A 99 -61.94 14.56 4.31
CA ASP A 99 -61.97 13.98 2.95
C ASP A 99 -61.58 14.99 1.86
N SER A 100 -61.75 16.29 2.14
CA SER A 100 -61.31 17.39 1.30
C SER A 100 -59.81 17.72 1.46
N ARG A 101 -59.05 16.89 2.19
CA ARG A 101 -57.62 17.05 2.51
C ARG A 101 -57.28 18.35 3.25
N VAL A 102 -58.20 18.84 4.08
CA VAL A 102 -58.02 20.02 4.94
C VAL A 102 -57.79 19.56 6.38
N TRP A 103 -56.79 20.16 7.02
CA TRP A 103 -56.50 19.98 8.45
C TRP A 103 -57.39 20.89 9.28
N LEU A 104 -58.29 20.30 10.08
CA LEU A 104 -59.17 21.04 10.98
C LEU A 104 -58.62 20.99 12.40
N PRO A 105 -58.40 22.15 13.06
CA PRO A 105 -57.96 22.16 14.45
C PRO A 105 -59.06 21.64 15.38
N VAL A 106 -58.64 20.98 16.47
CA VAL A 106 -59.50 20.39 17.51
C VAL A 106 -59.07 20.88 18.87
#